data_AF-D2R2Q2-F1
#
_entry.id   AF-D2R2Q2-F1
#
_cell.length_a   1.000
_cell.length_b   1.000
_cell.length_c   1.000
_cell.angle_alpha   90.00
_cell.angle_beta   90.00
_cell.angle_gamma   90.00
#
_symmetry.space_group_name_H-M   'P 1'
#
loop_
_entity.id
_entity.type
_entity.pdbx_description
1 polymer ?
#
loop_
_entity_poly.entity_id
_entity_poly.type
_entity_poly.pdbx_seq_one_letter_code
_entity_poly.pdbx_strand_id
1 'polypeptide(L)'
;MMSTVAAPPDAYNHHRFSLLELFVAMTVAALALAVFRTLGIYGALLLFLLGVVFTLVIYPHQRADSPYRQGLMFDFVWGCVMPVVCLLFDPMVFKDDMHLLVEADLFTQSPVEQRVAENGNPAALQIQNGPGYLWSRSQVRNRAFLVYPLLAWQVIVLGLSLWSGKLRGPICGLMAGSLLVGGITAVCIGLMLALPAVVGIMVFGLGLLGLTPFFSAWAYFRAAMRAYEQIHQSGAIPELQRNRLLALAGIFASIFMPLVGGCMLLVVLRGESSFWRIFFD
;
A
#
# COMPACT_ATOMS: atom_id res chain seq x y z
N MET A 1 26.33 -21.51 -31.88
CA MET A 1 26.74 -20.13 -32.18
C MET A 1 25.49 -19.27 -32.28
N MET A 2 25.06 -18.67 -31.16
CA MET A 2 23.96 -17.71 -31.15
C MET A 2 24.54 -16.37 -31.61
N SER A 3 24.14 -15.93 -32.80
CA SER A 3 24.40 -14.58 -33.31
C SER A 3 23.77 -13.58 -32.35
N THR A 4 24.60 -12.85 -31.61
CA THR A 4 24.19 -11.65 -30.89
C THR A 4 23.92 -10.58 -31.94
N VAL A 5 22.71 -10.60 -32.50
CA VAL A 5 22.20 -9.49 -33.31
C VAL A 5 22.16 -8.28 -32.38
N ALA A 6 23.13 -7.38 -32.54
CA ALA A 6 23.19 -6.13 -31.80
C ALA A 6 21.89 -5.36 -32.07
N ALA A 7 21.07 -5.22 -31.03
CA ALA A 7 19.82 -4.48 -31.14
C ALA A 7 20.13 -3.04 -31.60
N PRO A 8 19.37 -2.49 -32.56
CA PRO A 8 19.65 -1.17 -33.10
C PRO A 8 19.68 -0.12 -31.98
N PRO A 9 20.71 0.76 -31.94
CA PRO A 9 20.97 1.68 -30.83
C PRO A 9 19.83 2.70 -30.58
N ASP A 10 18.94 2.88 -31.55
CA ASP A 10 17.92 3.94 -31.53
C ASP A 10 16.51 3.48 -31.15
N ALA A 11 16.28 2.16 -30.97
CA ALA A 11 14.95 1.61 -30.66
C ALA A 11 14.45 1.92 -29.23
N TYR A 12 15.25 2.58 -28.40
CA TYR A 12 14.98 2.78 -26.98
C TYR A 12 14.64 4.22 -26.59
N ASN A 13 14.37 5.10 -27.56
CA ASN A 13 13.91 6.48 -27.34
C ASN A 13 12.39 6.67 -27.52
N HIS A 14 11.60 5.62 -27.38
CA HIS A 14 10.16 5.80 -27.22
C HIS A 14 9.86 6.26 -25.79
N HIS A 15 9.81 7.58 -25.63
CA HIS A 15 9.19 8.33 -24.53
C HIS A 15 8.06 7.51 -23.88
N ARG A 16 8.22 7.08 -22.62
CA ARG A 16 7.77 7.78 -21.40
C ARG A 16 6.51 8.60 -21.66
N PHE A 17 5.40 8.18 -21.04
CA PHE A 17 4.13 8.92 -21.03
C PHE A 17 4.38 10.42 -20.88
N SER A 18 3.74 11.23 -21.72
CA SER A 18 3.77 12.69 -21.56
C SER A 18 3.25 13.04 -20.16
N LEU A 19 3.80 14.09 -19.52
CA LEU A 19 3.27 14.56 -18.22
C LEU A 19 1.76 14.83 -18.30
N LEU A 20 1.28 15.29 -19.46
CA LEU A 20 -0.14 15.48 -19.73
C LEU A 20 -0.91 14.15 -19.74
N GLU A 21 -0.38 13.11 -20.39
CA GLU A 21 -1.01 11.78 -20.40
C GLU A 21 -1.07 11.18 -19.00
N LEU A 22 -0.01 11.34 -18.21
CA LEU A 22 0.01 10.90 -16.81
C LEU A 22 -1.02 11.68 -15.99
N PHE A 23 -1.10 13.00 -16.15
CA PHE A 23 -2.07 13.83 -15.43
C PHE A 23 -3.50 13.45 -15.78
N VAL A 24 -3.83 13.31 -17.07
CA VAL A 24 -5.15 12.86 -17.54
C VAL A 24 -5.47 11.46 -17.00
N ALA A 25 -4.53 10.52 -17.05
CA ALA A 25 -4.72 9.19 -16.51
C ALA A 25 -5.01 9.22 -14.99
N MET A 26 -4.27 10.04 -14.24
CA MET A 26 -4.48 10.22 -12.81
C MET A 26 -5.84 10.87 -12.49
N THR A 27 -6.26 11.88 -13.26
CA THR A 27 -7.59 12.51 -13.09
C THR A 27 -8.72 11.53 -13.38
N VAL A 28 -8.62 10.77 -14.48
CA VAL A 28 -9.62 9.74 -14.83
C VAL A 28 -9.65 8.64 -13.76
N ALA A 29 -8.49 8.21 -13.28
CA ALA A 29 -8.40 7.24 -12.19
C ALA A 29 -9.04 7.78 -10.90
N ALA A 30 -8.77 9.04 -10.53
CA ALA A 30 -9.36 9.67 -9.36
C ALA A 30 -10.90 9.78 -9.47
N LEU A 31 -11.41 10.18 -10.64
CA LEU A 31 -12.86 10.25 -10.89
C LEU A 31 -13.50 8.86 -10.83
N ALA A 32 -12.88 7.87 -11.46
CA ALA A 32 -13.33 6.49 -11.40
C ALA A 32 -13.36 5.99 -9.95
N LEU A 33 -12.31 6.23 -9.18
CA LEU A 33 -12.24 5.90 -7.75
C LEU A 33 -13.36 6.56 -6.95
N ALA A 34 -13.67 7.84 -7.22
CA ALA A 34 -14.77 8.55 -6.57
C ALA A 34 -16.13 7.91 -6.89
N VAL A 35 -16.37 7.53 -8.14
CA VAL A 35 -17.60 6.83 -8.55
C VAL A 35 -17.69 5.44 -7.92
N PHE A 36 -16.60 4.65 -7.97
CA PHE A 36 -16.63 3.32 -7.37
C PHE A 36 -16.79 3.39 -5.84
N ARG A 37 -16.27 4.44 -5.20
CA ARG A 37 -16.40 4.66 -3.75
C ARG A 37 -17.86 4.70 -3.31
N THR A 38 -18.77 5.23 -4.14
CA THR A 38 -20.21 5.25 -3.81
C THR A 38 -20.84 3.86 -3.83
N LEU A 39 -20.22 2.87 -4.49
CA LEU A 39 -20.66 1.47 -4.51
C LEU A 39 -20.10 0.66 -3.32
N GLY A 40 -19.26 1.27 -2.48
CA GLY A 40 -18.63 0.61 -1.34
C GLY A 40 -17.79 -0.59 -1.75
N ILE A 41 -17.91 -1.69 -1.00
CA ILE A 41 -17.07 -2.88 -1.20
C ILE A 41 -17.29 -3.56 -2.56
N TYR A 42 -18.50 -3.45 -3.14
CA TYR A 42 -18.78 -3.97 -4.48
C TYR A 42 -18.06 -3.17 -5.57
N GLY A 43 -17.83 -1.87 -5.34
CA GLY A 43 -17.00 -1.05 -6.22
C GLY A 43 -15.55 -1.52 -6.26
N ALA A 44 -14.98 -1.85 -5.09
CA ALA A 44 -13.65 -2.44 -5.00
C ALA A 44 -13.56 -3.80 -5.70
N LEU A 45 -14.55 -4.67 -5.49
CA LEU A 45 -14.62 -5.97 -6.16
C LEU A 45 -14.68 -5.81 -7.69
N LEU A 46 -15.51 -4.88 -8.18
CA LEU A 46 -15.61 -4.59 -9.61
C LEU A 46 -14.29 -4.05 -10.17
N LEU A 47 -13.64 -3.12 -9.48
CA LEU A 47 -12.30 -2.64 -9.85
C LEU A 47 -11.27 -3.77 -9.87
N PHE A 48 -11.36 -4.74 -8.95
CA PHE A 48 -10.51 -5.91 -8.92
C PHE A 48 -10.72 -6.79 -10.14
N LEU A 49 -11.96 -7.16 -10.45
CA LEU A 49 -12.28 -7.96 -11.62
C LEU A 49 -11.86 -7.25 -12.93
N LEU A 50 -12.10 -5.94 -13.02
CA LEU A 50 -11.63 -5.14 -14.15
C LEU A 50 -10.11 -5.13 -14.24
N GLY A 51 -9.40 -5.01 -13.12
CA GLY A 51 -7.94 -5.11 -13.07
C GLY A 51 -7.41 -6.46 -13.57
N VAL A 52 -8.06 -7.57 -13.17
CA VAL A 52 -7.73 -8.93 -13.64
C VAL A 52 -7.97 -9.05 -15.14
N VAL A 53 -9.17 -8.72 -15.62
CA VAL A 53 -9.52 -8.80 -17.06
C VAL A 53 -8.60 -7.91 -17.89
N PHE A 54 -8.35 -6.68 -17.43
CA PHE A 54 -7.48 -5.75 -18.13
C PHE A 54 -6.04 -6.29 -18.23
N THR A 55 -5.45 -6.72 -17.12
CA THR A 55 -4.03 -7.12 -17.10
C THR A 55 -3.77 -8.51 -17.68
N LEU A 56 -4.72 -9.44 -17.59
CA LEU A 56 -4.53 -10.82 -18.04
C LEU A 56 -5.13 -11.11 -19.43
N VAL A 57 -6.13 -10.34 -19.88
CA VAL A 57 -6.85 -10.62 -21.14
C VAL A 57 -6.65 -9.49 -22.14
N ILE A 58 -7.07 -8.27 -21.79
CA ILE A 58 -7.12 -7.14 -22.76
C ILE A 58 -5.70 -6.67 -23.11
N TYR A 59 -4.87 -6.38 -22.10
CA TYR A 59 -3.56 -5.78 -22.31
C TYR A 59 -2.59 -6.71 -23.06
N PRO A 60 -2.50 -8.02 -22.73
CA PRO A 60 -1.65 -8.94 -23.49
C PRO A 60 -2.09 -9.07 -24.96
N HIS A 61 -3.39 -9.02 -25.22
CA HIS A 61 -3.93 -9.07 -26.59
C HIS A 61 -3.58 -7.80 -27.39
N GLN A 62 -3.69 -6.62 -26.78
CA GLN A 62 -3.38 -5.34 -27.43
C GLN A 62 -1.87 -5.09 -27.62
N ARG A 63 -1.03 -5.66 -26.76
CA ARG A 63 0.43 -5.41 -26.72
C ARG A 63 1.22 -6.72 -26.79
N ALA A 64 0.84 -7.61 -27.71
CA ALA A 64 1.53 -8.88 -27.94
C ALA A 64 3.00 -8.71 -28.39
N ASP A 65 3.35 -7.53 -28.89
CA ASP A 65 4.66 -7.16 -29.41
C ASP A 65 5.74 -6.97 -28.33
N SER A 66 5.36 -6.75 -27.05
CA SER A 66 6.31 -6.38 -26.00
C SER A 66 5.97 -7.00 -24.64
N PRO A 67 6.51 -8.20 -24.31
CA PRO A 67 6.31 -8.82 -23.00
C PRO A 67 6.84 -7.96 -21.85
N TYR A 68 7.84 -7.13 -22.12
CA TYR A 68 8.37 -6.16 -21.16
C TYR A 68 7.31 -5.11 -20.76
N ARG A 69 6.60 -4.53 -21.74
CA ARG A 69 5.52 -3.54 -21.48
C ARG A 69 4.35 -4.17 -20.73
N GLN A 70 3.98 -5.41 -21.07
CA GLN A 70 2.99 -6.18 -20.30
C GLN A 70 3.40 -6.32 -18.84
N GLY A 71 4.69 -6.60 -18.61
CA GLY A 71 5.24 -6.65 -17.28
C GLY A 71 5.10 -5.36 -16.49
N LEU A 72 5.50 -4.24 -17.09
CA LEU A 72 5.38 -2.93 -16.45
C LEU A 72 3.93 -2.55 -16.14
N MET A 73 3.00 -2.83 -17.06
CA MET A 73 1.58 -2.53 -16.84
C MET A 73 1.00 -3.37 -15.69
N PHE A 74 1.33 -4.66 -15.65
CA PHE A 74 0.95 -5.52 -14.54
C PHE A 74 1.46 -4.93 -13.22
N ASP A 75 2.75 -4.57 -13.15
CA ASP A 75 3.35 -4.09 -11.91
C ASP A 75 2.77 -2.74 -11.48
N PHE A 76 2.42 -1.87 -12.43
CA PHE A 76 1.73 -0.62 -12.15
C PHE A 76 0.32 -0.85 -11.57
N VAL A 77 -0.49 -1.68 -12.21
CA VAL A 77 -1.87 -1.94 -11.77
C VAL A 77 -1.86 -2.61 -10.39
N TRP A 78 -1.05 -3.65 -10.21
CA TRP A 78 -1.09 -4.48 -9.00
C TRP A 78 -0.19 -3.98 -7.87
N GLY A 79 0.87 -3.25 -8.18
CA GLY A 79 1.81 -2.71 -7.19
C GLY A 79 1.59 -1.22 -6.86
N CYS A 80 0.88 -0.45 -7.68
CA CYS A 80 0.56 0.96 -7.38
C CYS A 80 -0.95 1.18 -7.24
N VAL A 81 -1.75 0.85 -8.26
CA VAL A 81 -3.18 1.21 -8.29
C VAL A 81 -3.97 0.42 -7.26
N MET A 82 -3.82 -0.90 -7.22
CA MET A 82 -4.62 -1.76 -6.34
C MET A 82 -4.40 -1.53 -4.84
N PRO A 83 -3.16 -1.38 -4.34
CA PRO A 83 -2.94 -1.02 -2.95
C PRO A 83 -3.66 0.28 -2.53
N VAL A 84 -3.73 1.26 -3.43
CA VAL A 84 -4.48 2.51 -3.20
C VAL A 84 -5.99 2.28 -3.21
N VAL A 85 -6.51 1.45 -4.14
CA VAL A 85 -7.92 1.03 -4.14
C VAL A 85 -8.24 0.36 -2.80
N CYS A 86 -7.48 -0.65 -2.39
CA CYS A 86 -7.71 -1.34 -1.13
C CYS A 86 -7.73 -0.36 0.05
N LEU A 87 -6.77 0.58 0.13
CA LEU A 87 -6.74 1.59 1.19
C LEU A 87 -7.98 2.50 1.19
N LEU A 88 -8.46 2.92 0.02
CA LEU A 88 -9.65 3.80 -0.09
C LEU A 88 -10.97 3.10 0.25
N PHE A 89 -11.02 1.78 0.04
CA PHE A 89 -12.22 0.97 0.18
C PHE A 89 -12.24 0.08 1.42
N ASP A 90 -11.13 0.01 2.16
CA ASP A 90 -11.03 -0.81 3.37
C ASP A 90 -12.02 -0.29 4.43
N PRO A 91 -13.10 -1.05 4.72
CA PRO A 91 -14.08 -0.63 5.70
C PRO A 91 -13.51 -0.61 7.12
N MET A 92 -12.48 -1.41 7.43
CA MET A 92 -11.83 -1.39 8.75
C MET A 92 -11.13 -0.05 9.03
N VAL A 93 -10.78 0.72 7.99
CA VAL A 93 -10.13 2.03 8.14
C VAL A 93 -11.11 3.13 8.47
N PHE A 94 -12.33 3.04 7.94
CA PHE A 94 -13.26 4.16 7.97
C PHE A 94 -14.55 3.90 8.77
N LYS A 95 -14.88 2.65 9.11
CA LYS A 95 -16.17 2.32 9.74
C LYS A 95 -16.09 1.94 11.22
N ASP A 96 -14.94 1.48 11.71
CA ASP A 96 -14.87 0.94 13.07
C ASP A 96 -14.97 2.02 14.16
N ASP A 97 -14.65 3.27 13.87
CA ASP A 97 -14.80 4.31 14.89
C ASP A 97 -16.25 4.81 15.01
N MET A 98 -16.97 5.00 13.90
CA MET A 98 -18.26 5.72 13.97
C MET A 98 -19.41 4.86 14.51
N HIS A 99 -19.50 3.58 14.15
CA HIS A 99 -20.58 2.72 14.64
C HIS A 99 -20.32 2.21 16.06
N LEU A 100 -19.08 1.90 16.44
CA LEU A 100 -18.75 1.57 17.84
C LEU A 100 -18.83 2.80 18.76
N LEU A 101 -18.59 4.02 18.27
CA LEU A 101 -18.86 5.23 19.05
C LEU A 101 -20.36 5.44 19.23
N VAL A 102 -21.16 5.29 18.17
CA VAL A 102 -22.63 5.47 18.24
C VAL A 102 -23.32 4.36 19.03
N GLU A 103 -22.92 3.10 18.88
CA GLU A 103 -23.42 1.99 19.72
C GLU A 103 -22.91 2.11 21.15
N ALA A 104 -21.65 2.47 21.39
CA ALA A 104 -21.17 2.71 22.75
C ALA A 104 -21.95 3.87 23.41
N ASP A 105 -22.24 4.95 22.69
CA ASP A 105 -23.06 6.07 23.20
C ASP A 105 -24.52 5.68 23.41
N LEU A 106 -25.10 4.84 22.54
CA LEU A 106 -26.46 4.31 22.70
C LEU A 106 -26.56 3.30 23.85
N PHE A 107 -25.51 2.53 24.12
CA PHE A 107 -25.45 1.58 25.24
C PHE A 107 -25.03 2.23 26.55
N THR A 108 -24.23 3.31 26.57
CA THR A 108 -24.01 4.11 27.78
C THR A 108 -25.27 4.88 28.17
N GLN A 109 -26.07 5.33 27.20
CA GLN A 109 -27.44 5.82 27.45
C GLN A 109 -28.44 4.72 27.85
N SER A 110 -27.98 3.57 28.36
CA SER A 110 -28.87 2.63 29.02
C SER A 110 -29.60 3.31 30.21
N PRO A 111 -30.82 2.87 30.57
CA PRO A 111 -31.63 3.45 31.66
C PRO A 111 -30.94 3.51 33.02
N VAL A 112 -29.79 2.86 33.18
CA VAL A 112 -28.97 2.87 34.40
C VAL A 112 -28.27 4.22 34.60
N GLU A 113 -27.77 4.88 33.55
CA GLU A 113 -27.20 6.24 33.68
C GLU A 113 -28.29 7.25 34.06
N GLN A 114 -29.50 7.10 33.53
CA GLN A 114 -30.65 7.92 33.93
C GLN A 114 -31.00 7.71 35.42
N ARG A 115 -30.98 6.47 35.92
CA ARG A 115 -31.24 6.16 37.35
C ARG A 115 -30.09 6.56 38.28
N VAL A 116 -28.85 6.59 37.79
CA VAL A 116 -27.67 7.02 38.57
C VAL A 116 -27.60 8.55 38.62
N ALA A 117 -27.97 9.24 37.54
CA ALA A 117 -28.14 10.70 37.52
C ALA A 117 -29.29 11.14 38.43
N GLU A 118 -30.40 10.39 38.50
CA GLU A 118 -31.51 10.67 39.42
C GLU A 118 -31.17 10.43 40.90
N ASN A 119 -30.28 9.47 41.22
CA ASN A 119 -29.92 9.15 42.61
C ASN A 119 -28.72 9.92 43.17
N GLY A 120 -28.10 10.82 42.40
CA GLY A 120 -27.13 11.80 42.90
C GLY A 120 -25.87 11.23 43.57
N ASN A 121 -25.52 9.96 43.34
CA ASN A 121 -24.37 9.33 43.99
C ASN A 121 -23.09 9.47 43.14
N PRO A 122 -22.13 10.34 43.51
CA PRO A 122 -20.94 10.62 42.72
C PRO A 122 -19.96 9.43 42.61
N ALA A 123 -20.08 8.39 43.45
CA ALA A 123 -19.18 7.25 43.44
C ALA A 123 -19.40 6.30 42.24
N ALA A 124 -20.61 6.25 41.68
CA ALA A 124 -20.91 5.37 40.55
C ALA A 124 -20.27 5.85 39.23
N LEU A 125 -20.02 7.16 39.10
CA LEU A 125 -19.39 7.77 37.92
C LEU A 125 -17.88 7.46 37.82
N GLN A 126 -17.22 7.08 38.92
CA GLN A 126 -15.78 6.77 38.91
C GLN A 126 -15.46 5.38 38.33
N ILE A 127 -16.38 4.42 38.39
CA ILE A 127 -16.13 3.04 37.93
C ILE A 127 -16.15 2.96 36.39
N GLN A 128 -16.93 3.83 35.74
CA GLN A 128 -17.06 3.85 34.28
C GLN A 128 -15.83 4.45 33.56
N ASN A 129 -15.03 5.25 34.28
CA ASN A 129 -13.73 5.75 33.81
C ASN A 129 -12.55 4.82 34.15
N GLY A 130 -12.83 3.57 34.51
CA GLY A 130 -11.81 2.59 34.83
C GLY A 130 -10.82 2.40 33.67
N PRO A 131 -9.51 2.21 33.96
CA PRO A 131 -8.45 2.18 32.95
C PRO A 131 -8.70 1.17 31.82
N GLY A 132 -9.43 0.07 32.07
CA GLY A 132 -9.71 -0.97 31.07
C GLY A 132 -10.40 -0.49 29.79
N TYR A 133 -11.27 0.52 29.86
CA TYR A 133 -12.00 1.03 28.68
C TYR A 133 -11.10 1.86 27.75
N LEU A 134 -10.09 2.54 28.31
CA LEU A 134 -9.09 3.31 27.55
C LEU A 134 -8.06 2.42 26.82
N TRP A 135 -7.78 1.22 27.35
CA TRP A 135 -6.82 0.30 26.74
C TRP A 135 -7.33 -0.35 25.44
N SER A 136 -8.63 -0.62 25.32
CA SER A 136 -9.21 -1.23 24.11
C SER A 136 -9.17 -0.29 22.90
N ARG A 137 -9.54 0.99 23.07
CA ARG A 137 -9.54 1.99 21.98
C ARG A 137 -8.13 2.33 21.49
N SER A 138 -7.11 2.29 22.35
CA SER A 138 -5.73 2.60 21.95
C SER A 138 -5.06 1.46 21.18
N GLN A 139 -5.40 0.19 21.45
CA GLN A 139 -4.75 -0.94 20.78
C GLN A 139 -5.12 -1.10 19.30
N VAL A 140 -6.38 -0.86 18.91
CA VAL A 140 -6.81 -1.03 17.51
C VAL A 140 -6.24 0.07 16.62
N ARG A 141 -6.26 1.32 17.10
CA ARG A 141 -5.68 2.49 16.39
C ARG A 141 -4.18 2.34 16.11
N ASN A 142 -3.44 1.62 16.96
CA ASN A 142 -2.00 1.46 16.82
C ASN A 142 -1.57 0.43 15.76
N ARG A 143 -2.45 -0.49 15.33
CA ARG A 143 -2.05 -1.59 14.42
C ARG A 143 -2.00 -1.17 12.94
N ALA A 144 -2.94 -0.33 12.51
CA ALA A 144 -2.96 0.16 11.12
C ALA A 144 -1.85 1.20 10.84
N PHE A 145 -1.26 1.73 11.91
CA PHE A 145 -0.30 2.82 11.88
C PHE A 145 1.02 2.51 11.18
N LEU A 146 1.51 1.27 11.22
CA LEU A 146 2.77 0.88 10.55
C LEU A 146 2.54 0.36 9.13
N VAL A 147 1.35 -0.20 8.88
CA VAL A 147 1.04 -0.83 7.58
C VAL A 147 0.87 0.23 6.49
N TYR A 148 0.20 1.36 6.77
CA TYR A 148 -0.02 2.39 5.74
C TYR A 148 1.25 3.13 5.31
N PRO A 149 2.12 3.61 6.22
CA PRO A 149 3.36 4.24 5.81
C PRO A 149 4.27 3.28 5.05
N LEU A 150 4.27 1.99 5.43
CA LEU A 150 5.00 0.96 4.68
C LEU A 150 4.42 0.77 3.29
N LEU A 151 3.10 0.64 3.16
CA LEU A 151 2.45 0.49 1.85
C LEU A 151 2.67 1.72 0.97
N ALA A 152 2.54 2.93 1.52
CA ALA A 152 2.82 4.18 0.81
C ALA A 152 4.29 4.23 0.34
N TRP A 153 5.24 3.88 1.21
CA TRP A 153 6.65 3.79 0.85
C TRP A 153 6.89 2.83 -0.31
N GLN A 154 6.29 1.63 -0.30
CA GLN A 154 6.44 0.66 -1.39
C GLN A 154 5.83 1.15 -2.71
N VAL A 155 4.66 1.79 -2.65
CA VAL A 155 4.03 2.40 -3.85
C VAL A 155 4.93 3.50 -4.43
N ILE A 156 5.54 4.34 -3.59
CA ILE A 156 6.47 5.39 -4.03
C ILE A 156 7.72 4.78 -4.67
N VAL A 157 8.36 3.82 -4.01
CA VAL A 157 9.58 3.17 -4.53
C VAL A 157 9.31 2.44 -5.85
N LEU A 158 8.17 1.74 -5.96
CA LEU A 158 7.77 1.10 -7.20
C LEU A 158 7.47 2.14 -8.28
N GLY A 159 6.72 3.20 -7.97
CA GLY A 159 6.42 4.28 -8.90
C GLY A 159 7.68 4.93 -9.45
N LEU A 160 8.67 5.21 -8.58
CA LEU A 160 9.99 5.69 -8.98
C LEU A 160 10.71 4.66 -9.86
N SER A 161 10.60 3.37 -9.56
CA SER A 161 11.24 2.29 -10.35
C SER A 161 10.68 2.26 -11.76
N LEU A 162 9.35 2.31 -11.90
CA LEU A 162 8.66 2.32 -13.18
C LEU A 162 8.93 3.60 -13.97
N TRP A 163 8.94 4.76 -13.30
CA TRP A 163 9.21 6.05 -13.95
C TRP A 163 10.65 6.14 -14.46
N SER A 164 11.58 5.57 -13.71
CA SER A 164 13.00 5.76 -13.96
C SER A 164 13.52 5.12 -15.25
N GLY A 165 12.88 4.05 -15.73
CA GLY A 165 13.19 3.31 -16.96
C GLY A 165 14.60 2.70 -17.02
N LYS A 166 15.62 3.55 -17.01
CA LYS A 166 17.06 3.24 -17.08
C LYS A 166 17.82 3.94 -15.93
N LEU A 167 17.33 3.86 -14.70
CA LEU A 167 18.21 4.20 -13.57
C LEU A 167 19.44 3.30 -13.68
N ARG A 168 20.62 3.91 -13.72
CA ARG A 168 21.90 3.20 -13.69
C ARG A 168 22.58 3.50 -12.37
N GLY A 169 23.31 2.51 -11.88
CA GLY A 169 24.18 2.67 -10.72
C GLY A 169 23.48 2.49 -9.37
N PRO A 170 23.87 3.27 -8.34
CA PRO A 170 23.65 2.92 -6.94
C PRO A 170 22.17 2.86 -6.53
N ILE A 171 21.34 3.70 -7.13
CA ILE A 171 19.92 3.81 -6.75
C ILE A 171 19.17 2.48 -7.01
N CYS A 172 19.56 1.71 -8.03
CA CYS A 172 18.93 0.41 -8.33
C CYS A 172 19.13 -0.59 -7.18
N GLY A 173 20.28 -0.55 -6.48
CA GLY A 173 20.52 -1.37 -5.30
C GLY A 173 19.52 -1.07 -4.20
N LEU A 174 19.36 0.21 -3.87
CA LEU A 174 18.43 0.68 -2.85
C LEU A 174 16.97 0.31 -3.19
N MET A 175 16.57 0.48 -4.45
CA MET A 175 15.23 0.10 -4.91
C MET A 175 15.01 -1.41 -4.85
N ALA A 176 15.98 -2.22 -5.29
CA ALA A 176 15.88 -3.67 -5.28
C ALA A 176 15.67 -4.21 -3.85
N GLY A 177 16.49 -3.75 -2.90
CA GLY A 177 16.35 -4.13 -1.49
C GLY A 177 15.02 -3.68 -0.88
N SER A 178 14.60 -2.45 -1.19
CA SER A 178 13.34 -1.90 -0.67
C SER A 178 12.11 -2.67 -1.17
N LEU A 179 12.06 -2.93 -2.48
CA LEU A 179 10.96 -3.66 -3.12
C LEU A 179 10.92 -5.12 -2.68
N LEU A 180 12.08 -5.74 -2.40
CA LEU A 180 12.13 -7.10 -1.87
C LEU A 180 11.42 -7.21 -0.52
N VAL A 181 11.65 -6.25 0.38
CA VAL A 181 10.96 -6.19 1.69
C VAL A 181 9.45 -5.99 1.49
N GLY A 182 9.06 -5.11 0.56
CA GLY A 182 7.66 -4.91 0.18
C GLY A 182 7.00 -6.20 -0.30
N GLY A 183 7.68 -6.94 -1.18
CA GLY A 183 7.24 -8.24 -1.68
C GLY A 183 7.04 -9.27 -0.58
N ILE A 184 8.04 -9.45 0.30
CA ILE A 184 7.95 -10.39 1.44
C ILE A 184 6.78 -10.00 2.36
N THR A 185 6.65 -8.71 2.69
CA THR A 185 5.58 -8.22 3.55
C THR A 185 4.22 -8.49 2.94
N ALA A 186 4.05 -8.23 1.64
CA ALA A 186 2.81 -8.48 0.93
C ALA A 186 2.46 -9.98 0.87
N VAL A 187 3.45 -10.88 0.74
CA VAL A 187 3.23 -12.34 0.89
C VAL A 187 2.74 -12.68 2.29
N CYS A 188 3.39 -12.17 3.33
CA CYS A 188 2.97 -12.43 4.72
C CYS A 188 1.53 -11.96 4.96
N ILE A 189 1.18 -10.75 4.54
CA ILE A 189 -0.19 -10.23 4.62
C ILE A 189 -1.15 -11.11 3.82
N GLY A 190 -0.78 -11.48 2.58
CA GLY A 190 -1.58 -12.37 1.74
C GLY A 190 -1.84 -13.72 2.39
N LEU A 191 -0.84 -14.33 3.02
CA LEU A 191 -0.98 -15.60 3.75
C LEU A 191 -1.89 -15.45 4.97
N MET A 192 -1.78 -14.35 5.72
CA MET A 192 -2.68 -14.07 6.85
C MET A 192 -4.13 -13.86 6.40
N LEU A 193 -4.33 -13.22 5.24
CA LEU A 193 -5.65 -12.96 4.67
C LEU A 193 -6.20 -14.13 3.86
N ALA A 194 -5.36 -15.09 3.45
CA ALA A 194 -5.77 -16.19 2.57
C ALA A 194 -6.89 -17.04 3.19
N LEU A 195 -6.81 -17.35 4.48
CA LEU A 195 -7.83 -18.18 5.14
C LEU A 195 -9.19 -17.44 5.24
N PRO A 196 -9.26 -16.19 5.78
CA PRO A 196 -10.48 -15.39 5.71
C PRO A 196 -10.98 -15.14 4.28
N ALA A 197 -10.07 -14.98 3.31
CA ALA A 197 -10.40 -14.79 1.90
C ALA A 197 -11.11 -16.03 1.32
N VAL A 198 -10.62 -17.24 1.58
CA VAL A 198 -11.30 -18.46 1.11
C VAL A 198 -12.73 -18.54 1.64
N VAL A 199 -12.94 -18.25 2.93
CA VAL A 199 -14.28 -18.19 3.52
C VAL A 199 -15.12 -17.08 2.88
N GLY A 200 -14.56 -15.88 2.71
CA GLY A 200 -15.24 -14.74 2.11
C GLY A 200 -15.63 -14.93 0.65
N ILE A 201 -14.86 -15.72 -0.12
CA ILE A 201 -15.22 -16.11 -1.49
C ILE A 201 -16.49 -16.95 -1.48
N MET A 202 -16.60 -17.92 -0.57
CA MET A 202 -17.76 -18.83 -0.51
C MET A 202 -19.06 -18.12 -0.13
N VAL A 203 -19.01 -17.10 0.72
CA VAL A 203 -20.22 -16.46 1.25
C VAL A 203 -20.67 -15.26 0.40
N PHE A 204 -19.75 -14.41 -0.08
CA PHE A 204 -20.11 -13.14 -0.72
C PHE A 204 -19.25 -12.77 -1.94
N GLY A 205 -18.32 -13.62 -2.38
CA GLY A 205 -17.33 -13.29 -3.42
C GLY A 205 -16.29 -12.24 -2.99
N LEU A 206 -16.42 -11.67 -1.79
CA LEU A 206 -15.57 -10.61 -1.26
C LEU A 206 -14.13 -11.05 -0.99
N GLY A 207 -13.93 -12.35 -0.75
CA GLY A 207 -12.60 -12.86 -0.45
C GLY A 207 -11.62 -12.77 -1.63
N LEU A 208 -12.09 -12.51 -2.85
CA LEU A 208 -11.20 -12.19 -3.99
C LEU A 208 -10.29 -11.00 -3.69
N LEU A 209 -10.79 -9.98 -2.97
CA LEU A 209 -9.99 -8.82 -2.58
C LEU A 209 -8.86 -9.19 -1.61
N GLY A 210 -9.04 -10.24 -0.80
CA GLY A 210 -8.01 -10.77 0.08
C GLY A 210 -6.82 -11.40 -0.66
N LEU A 211 -6.94 -11.64 -1.97
CA LEU A 211 -5.83 -12.13 -2.81
C LEU A 211 -4.96 -11.00 -3.38
N THR A 212 -5.40 -9.74 -3.31
CA THR A 212 -4.65 -8.58 -3.82
C THR A 212 -3.19 -8.52 -3.35
N PRO A 213 -2.86 -8.81 -2.07
CA PRO A 213 -1.47 -8.78 -1.60
C PRO A 213 -0.55 -9.75 -2.36
N PHE A 214 -1.04 -10.87 -2.88
CA PHE A 214 -0.24 -11.78 -3.70
C PHE A 214 0.12 -11.18 -5.06
N PHE A 215 -0.82 -10.47 -5.70
CA PHE A 215 -0.55 -9.76 -6.95
C PHE A 215 0.45 -8.62 -6.74
N SER A 216 0.29 -7.86 -5.64
CA SER A 216 1.26 -6.81 -5.28
C SER A 216 2.63 -7.40 -4.96
N ALA A 217 2.70 -8.53 -4.25
CA ALA A 217 3.96 -9.22 -3.97
C ALA A 217 4.67 -9.61 -5.26
N TRP A 218 3.95 -10.18 -6.22
CA TRP A 218 4.50 -10.55 -7.53
C TRP A 218 5.04 -9.32 -8.28
N ALA A 219 4.28 -8.22 -8.29
CA ALA A 219 4.71 -6.95 -8.88
C ALA A 219 6.02 -6.44 -8.24
N TYR A 220 6.11 -6.45 -6.91
CA TYR A 220 7.29 -6.00 -6.18
C TYR A 220 8.51 -6.90 -6.43
N PHE A 221 8.35 -8.24 -6.44
CA PHE A 221 9.45 -9.15 -6.72
C PHE A 221 9.99 -8.96 -8.14
N ARG A 222 9.12 -8.80 -9.13
CA ARG A 222 9.56 -8.55 -10.51
C ARG A 222 10.31 -7.23 -10.65
N ALA A 223 9.81 -6.18 -10.00
CA ALA A 223 10.48 -4.89 -10.00
C ALA A 223 11.85 -4.95 -9.28
N ALA A 224 11.93 -5.68 -8.16
CA ALA A 224 13.19 -5.93 -7.46
C ALA A 224 14.20 -6.70 -8.33
N MET A 225 13.75 -7.76 -9.02
CA MET A 225 14.59 -8.56 -9.92
C MET A 225 15.11 -7.73 -11.10
N ARG A 226 14.27 -6.89 -11.71
CA ARG A 226 14.72 -5.99 -12.79
C ARG A 226 15.77 -4.98 -12.30
N ALA A 227 15.56 -4.40 -11.12
CA ALA A 227 16.54 -3.49 -10.52
C ALA A 227 17.86 -4.22 -10.20
N TYR A 228 17.79 -5.49 -9.79
CA TYR A 228 18.95 -6.33 -9.57
C TYR A 228 19.69 -6.71 -10.86
N GLU A 229 18.98 -7.04 -11.92
CA GLU A 229 19.58 -7.34 -13.24
C GLU A 229 20.32 -6.12 -13.81
N GLN A 230 19.76 -4.92 -13.64
CA GLN A 230 20.42 -3.67 -14.05
C GLN A 230 21.76 -3.44 -13.32
N ILE A 231 21.84 -3.83 -12.04
CA ILE A 231 23.08 -3.81 -11.27
C ILE A 231 24.10 -4.77 -11.88
N HIS A 232 23.68 -5.99 -12.21
CA HIS A 232 24.57 -7.01 -12.75
C HIS A 232 25.12 -6.61 -14.13
N GLN A 233 24.28 -6.02 -14.99
CA GLN A 233 24.67 -5.56 -16.32
C GLN A 233 25.64 -4.36 -16.30
N SER A 234 25.78 -3.66 -15.17
CA SER A 234 26.68 -2.50 -15.07
C SER A 234 28.17 -2.91 -15.01
N GLY A 235 28.49 -4.20 -14.85
CA GLY A 235 29.79 -4.80 -15.21
C GLY A 235 31.02 -4.44 -14.37
N ALA A 236 30.97 -3.43 -13.50
CA ALA A 236 32.09 -3.05 -12.65
C ALA A 236 32.10 -3.84 -11.34
N ILE A 237 33.06 -4.76 -11.18
CA ILE A 237 33.26 -5.56 -9.95
C ILE A 237 33.28 -4.73 -8.65
N PRO A 238 33.95 -3.56 -8.55
CA PRO A 238 33.86 -2.72 -7.35
C PRO A 238 32.45 -2.14 -7.11
N GLU A 239 31.62 -2.01 -8.14
CA GLU A 239 30.23 -1.59 -7.98
C GLU A 239 29.35 -2.69 -7.40
N LEU A 240 29.70 -3.97 -7.53
CA LEU A 240 28.90 -5.06 -6.97
C LEU A 240 28.83 -5.00 -5.44
N GLN A 241 29.95 -4.73 -4.77
CA GLN A 241 29.99 -4.57 -3.31
C GLN A 241 29.19 -3.34 -2.88
N ARG A 242 29.36 -2.20 -3.57
CA ARG A 242 28.58 -0.98 -3.34
C ARG A 242 27.08 -1.23 -3.49
N ASN A 243 26.68 -1.95 -4.53
CA ASN A 243 25.28 -2.22 -4.82
C ASN A 243 24.65 -3.21 -3.82
N ARG A 244 25.42 -4.17 -3.29
CA ARG A 244 25.00 -5.02 -2.17
C ARG A 244 24.78 -4.21 -0.90
N LEU A 245 25.70 -3.30 -0.57
CA LEU A 245 25.55 -2.39 0.57
C LEU A 245 24.30 -1.52 0.40
N LEU A 246 24.04 -1.04 -0.81
CA LEU A 246 22.86 -0.22 -1.10
C LEU A 246 21.56 -1.03 -1.07
N ALA A 247 21.57 -2.30 -1.47
CA ALA A 247 20.43 -3.19 -1.27
C ALA A 247 20.13 -3.40 0.21
N LEU A 248 21.16 -3.61 1.04
CA LEU A 248 20.99 -3.64 2.50
C LEU A 248 20.44 -2.30 3.01
N ALA A 249 20.96 -1.17 2.53
CA ALA A 249 20.44 0.15 2.88
C ALA A 249 18.96 0.32 2.48
N GLY A 250 18.54 -0.23 1.34
CA GLY A 250 17.13 -0.25 0.92
C GLY A 250 16.23 -1.09 1.81
N ILE A 251 16.74 -2.22 2.31
CA ILE A 251 16.05 -3.05 3.32
C ILE A 251 15.88 -2.24 4.61
N PHE A 252 16.95 -1.63 5.11
CA PHE A 252 16.90 -0.78 6.31
C PHE A 252 15.94 0.41 6.12
N ALA A 253 16.00 1.10 4.98
CA ALA A 253 15.12 2.21 4.67
C ALA A 253 13.64 1.79 4.68
N SER A 254 13.32 0.59 4.18
CA SER A 254 11.95 0.07 4.19
C SER A 254 11.42 -0.26 5.57
N ILE A 255 12.29 -0.54 6.54
CA ILE A 255 11.88 -0.77 7.93
C ILE A 255 11.80 0.56 8.68
N PHE A 256 12.75 1.46 8.45
CA PHE A 256 12.88 2.70 9.21
C PHE A 256 11.94 3.80 8.74
N MET A 257 11.75 3.99 7.44
CA MET A 257 10.88 5.05 6.92
C MET A 257 9.43 4.93 7.40
N PRO A 258 8.82 3.73 7.46
CA PRO A 258 7.48 3.57 8.01
C PRO A 258 7.40 3.85 9.50
N LEU A 259 8.46 3.54 10.26
CA LEU A 259 8.53 3.88 11.68
C LEU A 259 8.58 5.39 11.87
N VAL A 260 9.39 6.11 11.08
CA VAL A 260 9.48 7.57 11.13
C VAL A 260 8.18 8.22 10.67
N GLY A 261 7.65 7.81 9.52
CA GLY A 261 6.40 8.33 8.95
C GLY A 261 5.21 8.04 9.85
N GLY A 262 5.22 6.86 10.48
CA GLY A 262 4.40 6.54 11.64
C GLY A 262 4.59 7.61 12.70
N CYS A 263 5.70 7.60 13.45
CA CYS A 263 5.93 8.53 14.57
C CYS A 263 5.51 9.98 14.29
N MET A 264 5.82 10.51 13.10
CA MET A 264 5.36 11.84 12.65
C MET A 264 3.84 11.95 12.58
N LEU A 265 3.14 10.98 11.99
CA LEU A 265 1.69 10.93 11.99
C LEU A 265 1.12 10.84 13.41
N LEU A 266 1.73 10.11 14.34
CA LEU A 266 1.28 10.09 15.75
C LEU A 266 1.41 11.46 16.41
N VAL A 267 2.50 12.17 16.14
CA VAL A 267 2.73 13.52 16.64
C VAL A 267 1.69 14.49 16.08
N VAL A 268 1.42 14.42 14.78
CA VAL A 268 0.37 15.22 14.11
C VAL A 268 -1.00 14.94 14.73
N LEU A 269 -1.35 13.66 14.90
CA LEU A 269 -2.66 13.24 15.41
C LEU A 269 -2.86 13.51 16.90
N ARG A 270 -1.79 13.54 17.70
CA ARG A 270 -1.88 13.89 19.13
C ARG A 270 -2.16 15.36 19.37
N GLY A 271 -2.11 16.21 18.33
CA GLY A 271 -2.39 17.63 18.46
C GLY A 271 -1.43 18.34 19.42
N GLU A 272 -0.25 17.76 19.68
CA GLU A 272 0.77 18.39 20.51
C GLU A 272 1.38 19.56 19.72
N SER A 273 0.73 20.72 19.81
CA SER A 273 1.21 22.00 19.25
C SER A 273 2.63 22.35 19.69
N SER A 274 3.11 21.76 20.78
CA SER A 274 4.46 21.92 21.32
C SER A 274 5.55 21.37 20.40
N PHE A 275 5.28 20.30 19.65
CA PHE A 275 6.27 19.71 18.74
C PHE A 275 6.56 20.62 17.54
N TRP A 276 5.53 21.29 17.02
CA TRP A 276 5.67 22.22 15.90
C TRP A 276 6.53 23.45 16.24
N ARG A 277 6.51 23.90 17.51
CA ARG A 277 7.35 25.03 17.96
C ARG A 277 8.85 24.69 17.92
N ILE A 278 9.25 23.44 18.16
CA ILE A 278 10.67 23.06 18.16
C ILE A 278 11.29 23.08 16.76
N PHE A 279 10.50 22.89 15.70
CA PHE A 279 11.00 22.84 14.32
C PHE A 279 10.86 24.16 13.56
N PHE A 280 9.98 25.05 14.01
CA PHE A 280 9.65 26.29 13.29
C PHE A 280 9.96 27.58 14.07
N ASP A 281 10.41 27.48 15.33
CA ASP A 281 11.05 28.58 16.08
C ASP A 281 12.57 28.40 16.10
#